data_AF-A0AAE8QRW5-F1
#
_entry.id   AF-A0AAE8QRW5-F1
#
_cell.length_a   1.000
_cell.length_b   1.000
_cell.length_c   1.000
_cell.angle_alpha   90.00
_cell.angle_beta   90.00
_cell.angle_gamma   90.00
#
_symmetry.space_group_name_H-M   'P 1'
#
loop_
_entity.id
_entity.type
_entity.pdbx_description
1 polymer ?
#
loop_
_entity_poly.entity_id
_entity_poly.type
_entity_poly.pdbx_seq_one_letter_code
_entity_poly.pdbx_strand_id
1 'polypeptide(L)'
;MNDMFKNIGKALDDTAFQDIHFNEKHKEKVRQRLRKDYKKQPQFQSIFNHLLPIAVIGFFLIGASYFMVTELTVQPVDKGDRSQEPIMETTLYHPPIQEEFYGDMTKEDVVSKLLNSIDYFHSAAGKFEEHKISQDGSTRTLGVTYKVSTKKEVGGYEKIIALDDNTTGIKNDTQEYFYNNRKSWLKYTALYGQKVYTVSETKQKSKRDVVTPEQAFSIDLKYPPISYNKLRERPSFGSSSMSLFAYEKAASYLRNMEHWEIEKQNEALLGHNTIVLAGKMDETVTNSENLKGTTEAFRFWVDKDTGILVKSETYDQNGELTSYVHPERLEVNVSIDPQEFIPDLEGYQLPSKQKKD
;
A
#
# COMPACT_ATOMS: atom_id res chain seq x y z
N MET A 1 34.97 -19.68 -25.15
CA MET A 1 34.66 -18.80 -23.99
C MET A 1 35.64 -17.62 -23.89
N ASN A 2 36.92 -17.76 -24.24
CA ASN A 2 37.92 -16.67 -24.14
C ASN A 2 37.77 -15.52 -25.15
N ASP A 3 37.26 -15.76 -26.36
CA ASP A 3 37.18 -14.68 -27.39
C ASP A 3 36.03 -13.70 -27.16
N MET A 4 34.96 -14.13 -26.49
CA MET A 4 33.82 -13.27 -26.15
C MET A 4 34.21 -12.19 -25.13
N PHE A 5 35.02 -12.55 -24.12
CA PHE A 5 35.52 -11.60 -23.11
C PHE A 5 36.56 -10.62 -23.68
N LYS A 6 37.34 -11.05 -24.67
CA LYS A 6 38.35 -10.20 -25.32
C LYS A 6 37.71 -9.07 -26.13
N ASN A 7 36.58 -9.34 -26.78
CA ASN A 7 35.82 -8.34 -27.53
C ASN A 7 35.02 -7.38 -26.62
N ILE A 8 34.52 -7.87 -25.49
CA ILE A 8 33.83 -7.03 -24.49
C ILE A 8 34.81 -6.06 -23.82
N GLY A 9 36.03 -6.52 -23.47
CA GLY A 9 37.06 -5.63 -22.92
C GLY A 9 37.48 -4.52 -23.89
N LYS A 10 37.62 -4.85 -25.17
CA LYS A 10 37.99 -3.87 -26.21
C LYS A 10 36.90 -2.84 -26.48
N ALA A 11 35.62 -3.26 -26.46
CA ALA A 11 34.48 -2.35 -26.64
C ALA A 11 34.22 -1.44 -25.42
N LEU A 12 34.62 -1.87 -24.21
CA LEU A 12 34.48 -1.10 -22.98
C LEU A 12 35.59 -0.05 -22.80
N ASP A 13 36.82 -0.36 -23.21
CA ASP A 13 37.95 0.59 -23.15
C ASP A 13 37.80 1.75 -24.15
N ASP A 14 37.23 1.50 -25.34
CA ASP A 14 37.19 2.49 -26.42
C ASP A 14 36.01 3.50 -26.34
N THR A 15 35.01 3.28 -25.47
CA THR A 15 33.76 4.08 -25.57
C THR A 15 33.15 4.61 -24.27
N ALA A 16 33.60 4.23 -23.06
CA ALA A 16 32.91 4.70 -21.84
C ALA A 16 33.74 4.83 -20.55
N PHE A 17 35.01 4.40 -20.51
CA PHE A 17 35.72 4.25 -19.22
C PHE A 17 37.14 4.80 -19.18
N GLN A 18 37.50 5.78 -20.02
CA GLN A 18 38.84 6.38 -19.95
C GLN A 18 39.16 7.05 -18.59
N ASP A 19 38.14 7.37 -17.78
CA ASP A 19 38.30 8.04 -16.48
C ASP A 19 37.97 7.18 -15.24
N ILE A 20 37.67 5.88 -15.38
CA ILE A 20 37.35 5.04 -14.21
C ILE A 20 38.54 4.15 -13.83
N HIS A 21 39.37 4.67 -12.93
CA HIS A 21 40.42 3.90 -12.28
C HIS A 21 39.87 2.92 -11.23
N PHE A 22 39.81 1.64 -11.59
CA PHE A 22 39.54 0.55 -10.65
C PHE A 22 40.73 0.31 -9.70
N ASN A 23 40.75 1.02 -8.57
CA ASN A 23 41.71 0.76 -7.50
C ASN A 23 41.43 -0.60 -6.79
N GLU A 24 42.42 -1.10 -6.05
CA GLU A 24 42.33 -2.40 -5.34
C GLU A 24 41.16 -2.47 -4.34
N LYS A 25 40.71 -1.33 -3.80
CA LYS A 25 39.55 -1.25 -2.89
C LYS A 25 38.24 -1.57 -3.62
N HIS A 26 38.11 -1.20 -4.90
CA HIS A 26 36.96 -1.57 -5.73
C HIS A 26 36.96 -3.07 -6.07
N LYS A 27 38.12 -3.64 -6.40
CA LYS A 27 38.27 -5.08 -6.68
C LYS A 27 37.92 -5.93 -5.47
N GLU A 28 38.33 -5.51 -4.27
CA GLU A 28 38.03 -6.24 -3.04
C GLU A 28 36.55 -6.17 -2.67
N LYS A 29 35.88 -5.03 -2.90
CA LYS A 29 34.41 -4.91 -2.74
C LYS A 29 33.64 -5.90 -3.64
N VAL A 30 34.09 -6.07 -4.89
CA VAL A 30 33.47 -7.02 -5.83
C VAL A 30 33.72 -8.47 -5.39
N ARG A 31 34.95 -8.81 -4.97
CA ARG A 31 35.28 -10.15 -4.44
C ARG A 31 34.46 -10.52 -3.20
N GLN A 32 34.23 -9.56 -2.30
CA GLN A 32 33.43 -9.79 -1.09
C GLN A 32 31.94 -10.02 -1.40
N ARG A 33 31.37 -9.35 -2.41
CA ARG A 33 30.01 -9.65 -2.88
C ARG A 33 29.90 -11.06 -3.47
N LEU A 34 30.82 -11.43 -4.35
CA LEU A 34 30.83 -12.76 -4.99
C LEU A 34 31.04 -13.91 -3.98
N ARG A 35 31.80 -13.67 -2.89
CA ARG A 35 31.98 -14.65 -1.80
C ARG A 35 30.75 -14.80 -0.90
N LYS A 36 29.92 -13.76 -0.76
CA LYS A 36 28.70 -13.81 0.07
C LYS A 36 27.59 -14.63 -0.60
N ASP A 37 27.53 -14.64 -1.93
CA ASP A 37 26.48 -15.35 -2.67
C ASP A 37 26.73 -16.87 -2.76
N TYR A 38 27.95 -17.34 -2.49
CA TYR A 38 28.32 -18.77 -2.58
C TYR A 38 28.16 -19.58 -1.28
N LYS A 39 27.67 -18.98 -0.19
CA LYS A 39 27.42 -19.70 1.08
C LYS A 39 25.96 -19.58 1.51
N LYS A 40 25.11 -20.44 0.95
CA LYS A 40 23.98 -21.13 1.65
C LYS A 40 23.23 -22.05 0.68
N GLN A 41 23.60 -23.33 0.70
CA GLN A 41 22.65 -24.42 0.47
C GLN A 41 22.80 -25.41 1.64
N PRO A 42 21.74 -25.70 2.41
CA PRO A 42 21.74 -26.86 3.29
C PRO A 42 21.43 -28.11 2.47
N GLN A 43 22.26 -29.15 2.63
CA GLN A 43 22.09 -30.46 2.04
C GLN A 43 20.88 -31.18 2.66
N PHE A 44 19.81 -31.36 1.90
CA PHE A 44 18.64 -32.19 2.26
C PHE A 44 18.86 -33.65 1.85
N GLN A 45 19.83 -34.32 2.48
CA GLN A 45 19.99 -35.78 2.34
C GLN A 45 20.07 -36.40 3.74
N SER A 46 18.90 -36.75 4.32
CA SER A 46 18.79 -37.78 5.38
C SER A 46 17.35 -38.09 5.86
N ILE A 47 16.27 -37.49 5.30
CA ILE A 47 14.92 -37.63 5.89
C ILE A 47 14.04 -38.67 5.16
N PHE A 48 14.43 -39.13 3.97
CA PHE A 48 13.59 -40.01 3.14
C PHE A 48 13.53 -41.49 3.56
N ASN A 49 14.40 -41.95 4.47
CA ASN A 49 14.44 -43.38 4.84
C ASN A 49 13.48 -43.77 5.99
N HIS A 50 12.71 -42.83 6.56
CA HIS A 50 11.77 -43.09 7.65
C HIS A 50 10.30 -42.75 7.35
N LEU A 51 9.98 -42.21 6.16
CA LEU A 51 8.60 -41.83 5.80
C LEU A 51 7.85 -42.90 4.99
N LEU A 52 8.56 -43.88 4.42
CA LEU A 52 7.95 -44.95 3.62
C LEU A 52 7.01 -45.88 4.43
N PRO A 53 7.31 -46.27 5.69
CA PRO A 53 6.41 -47.15 6.46
C PRO A 53 5.14 -46.45 6.97
N ILE A 54 5.18 -45.13 7.16
CA ILE A 54 4.05 -44.35 7.72
C ILE A 54 2.97 -44.11 6.66
N ALA A 55 3.36 -43.91 5.40
CA ALA A 55 2.42 -43.71 4.29
C ALA A 55 1.57 -44.96 4.00
N VAL A 56 2.14 -46.17 4.14
CA VAL A 56 1.43 -47.43 3.85
C VAL A 56 0.34 -47.72 4.90
N ILE A 57 0.55 -47.37 6.17
CA ILE A 57 -0.45 -47.56 7.23
C ILE A 57 -1.62 -46.58 7.07
N GLY A 58 -1.35 -45.35 6.60
CA GLY A 58 -2.40 -44.35 6.33
C GLY A 58 -3.38 -44.75 5.22
N PHE A 59 -2.89 -45.38 4.15
CA PHE A 59 -3.76 -45.83 3.05
C PHE A 59 -4.71 -46.97 3.44
N PHE A 60 -4.30 -47.87 4.35
CA PHE A 60 -5.18 -48.94 4.84
C PHE A 60 -6.34 -48.42 5.71
N LEU A 61 -6.11 -47.37 6.52
CA LEU A 61 -7.14 -46.78 7.37
C LEU A 61 -8.17 -45.96 6.56
N ILE A 62 -7.74 -45.30 5.47
CA ILE A 62 -8.63 -44.56 4.57
C ILE A 62 -9.46 -45.53 3.71
N GLY A 63 -8.87 -46.66 3.27
CA GLY A 63 -9.59 -47.69 2.51
C GLY A 63 -10.70 -48.38 3.33
N ALA A 64 -10.41 -48.70 4.60
CA ALA A 64 -11.39 -49.33 5.50
C ALA A 64 -12.54 -48.40 5.90
N SER A 65 -12.29 -47.10 6.03
CA SER A 65 -13.31 -46.10 6.35
C SER A 65 -14.20 -45.77 5.14
N TYR A 66 -13.65 -45.73 3.92
CA TYR A 66 -14.44 -45.56 2.70
C TYR A 66 -15.39 -46.76 2.47
N PHE A 67 -14.92 -47.99 2.68
CA PHE A 67 -15.72 -49.21 2.51
C PHE A 67 -16.90 -49.31 3.50
N MET A 68 -16.72 -48.85 4.74
CA MET A 68 -17.79 -48.78 5.75
C MET A 68 -18.86 -47.75 5.39
N VAL A 69 -18.49 -46.61 4.78
CA VAL A 69 -19.45 -45.55 4.39
C VAL A 69 -20.25 -45.93 3.15
N THR A 70 -19.68 -46.70 2.21
CA THR A 70 -20.36 -47.07 0.97
C THR A 70 -21.37 -48.22 1.12
N GLU A 71 -21.22 -49.11 2.10
CA GLU A 71 -22.13 -50.25 2.32
C GLU A 71 -23.25 -49.97 3.33
N LEU A 72 -23.11 -48.96 4.21
CA LEU A 72 -24.08 -48.69 5.29
C LEU A 72 -25.03 -47.50 5.04
N THR A 73 -25.10 -46.93 3.85
CA THR A 73 -26.03 -45.82 3.57
C THR A 73 -26.71 -45.95 2.21
N VAL A 74 -27.43 -47.06 2.03
CA VAL A 74 -28.48 -47.16 1.00
C VAL A 74 -29.84 -47.00 1.69
N GLN A 75 -30.30 -45.76 1.81
CA GLN A 75 -31.72 -45.40 1.80
C GLN A 75 -31.88 -44.07 1.04
N PRO A 76 -32.80 -43.96 0.06
CA PRO A 76 -33.03 -42.72 -0.67
C PRO A 76 -34.02 -41.85 0.12
N VAL A 77 -33.65 -40.60 0.37
CA VAL A 77 -34.58 -39.57 0.85
C VAL A 77 -34.49 -38.34 -0.05
N ASP A 78 -35.68 -37.79 -0.26
CA ASP A 78 -36.18 -36.84 -1.25
C ASP A 78 -35.34 -35.64 -1.70
N LYS A 79 -35.69 -35.20 -2.91
CA LYS A 79 -35.38 -33.90 -3.51
C LYS A 79 -35.75 -32.77 -2.55
N GLY A 80 -34.74 -32.06 -2.05
CA GLY A 80 -34.88 -30.81 -1.31
C GLY A 80 -33.86 -29.78 -1.80
N ASP A 81 -34.39 -28.69 -2.33
CA ASP A 81 -33.82 -27.39 -2.69
C ASP A 81 -32.32 -27.22 -2.96
N ARG A 82 -32.04 -26.72 -4.17
CA ARG A 82 -30.81 -25.99 -4.48
C ARG A 82 -30.72 -24.81 -3.51
N SER A 83 -29.72 -24.82 -2.64
CA SER A 83 -29.24 -23.63 -1.95
C SER A 83 -28.89 -22.58 -3.00
N GLN A 84 -29.82 -21.64 -3.22
CA GLN A 84 -29.54 -20.37 -3.88
C GLN A 84 -28.50 -19.66 -3.00
N GLU A 85 -27.34 -19.33 -3.57
CA GLU A 85 -26.52 -18.27 -3.00
C GLU A 85 -27.43 -17.04 -2.85
N PRO A 86 -27.42 -16.34 -1.70
CA PRO A 86 -28.28 -15.19 -1.51
C PRO A 86 -27.90 -14.16 -2.57
N ILE A 87 -28.85 -13.82 -3.44
CA ILE A 87 -28.79 -12.63 -4.27
C ILE A 87 -28.73 -11.47 -3.28
N MET A 88 -27.54 -10.92 -3.08
CA MET A 88 -27.35 -9.70 -2.31
C MET A 88 -28.14 -8.62 -3.05
N GLU A 89 -29.28 -8.19 -2.50
CA GLU A 89 -29.96 -6.98 -2.97
C GLU A 89 -28.92 -5.85 -2.93
N THR A 90 -28.44 -5.48 -4.11
CA THR A 90 -27.38 -4.49 -4.29
C THR A 90 -28.06 -3.13 -4.19
N THR A 91 -28.39 -2.72 -2.96
CA THR A 91 -28.97 -1.39 -2.74
C THR A 91 -27.86 -0.35 -2.85
N LEU A 92 -27.96 0.51 -3.86
CA LEU A 92 -27.10 1.67 -4.04
C LEU A 92 -27.05 2.47 -2.73
N TYR A 93 -25.85 2.65 -2.16
CA TYR A 93 -25.71 3.38 -0.91
C TYR A 93 -25.50 4.88 -1.19
N HIS A 94 -26.37 5.71 -0.61
CA HIS A 94 -26.27 7.17 -0.62
C HIS A 94 -25.86 7.69 0.77
N PRO A 95 -24.62 8.17 0.94
CA PRO A 95 -24.22 8.88 2.14
C PRO A 95 -25.00 10.19 2.34
N PRO A 96 -25.08 10.70 3.57
CA PRO A 96 -25.66 12.02 3.84
C PRO A 96 -24.81 13.11 3.18
N ILE A 97 -25.48 14.18 2.73
CA ILE A 97 -24.81 15.41 2.28
C ILE A 97 -24.20 16.10 3.51
N GLN A 98 -22.98 16.60 3.36
CA GLN A 98 -22.27 17.37 4.38
C GLN A 98 -22.09 18.81 3.88
N GLU A 99 -22.38 19.78 4.74
CA GLU A 99 -22.12 21.20 4.47
C GLU A 99 -20.69 21.56 4.87
N GLU A 100 -20.06 22.45 4.11
CA GLU A 100 -18.68 22.90 4.34
C GLU A 100 -18.55 23.76 5.60
N PHE A 101 -17.56 23.42 6.44
CA PHE A 101 -17.25 24.16 7.67
C PHE A 101 -16.26 25.30 7.42
N TYR A 102 -16.69 26.55 7.66
CA TYR A 102 -15.87 27.76 7.46
C TYR A 102 -15.32 28.41 8.74
N GLY A 103 -15.61 27.87 9.91
CA GLY A 103 -15.08 28.39 11.18
C GLY A 103 -13.59 28.10 11.35
N ASP A 104 -12.91 28.86 12.21
CA ASP A 104 -11.48 28.63 12.47
C ASP A 104 -11.25 27.33 13.26
N MET A 105 -10.14 26.64 12.99
CA MET A 105 -9.69 25.46 13.72
C MET A 105 -8.41 25.76 14.50
N THR A 106 -8.27 25.16 15.68
CA THR A 106 -7.00 25.15 16.43
C THR A 106 -6.04 24.10 15.86
N LYS A 107 -4.76 24.16 16.24
CA LYS A 107 -3.78 23.15 15.81
C LYS A 107 -4.18 21.75 16.29
N GLU A 108 -4.67 21.66 17.51
CA GLU A 108 -5.16 20.43 18.14
C GLU A 108 -6.35 19.85 17.37
N ASP A 109 -7.30 20.69 16.96
CA ASP A 109 -8.45 20.27 16.13
C ASP A 109 -7.97 19.64 14.83
N VAL A 110 -7.01 20.27 14.16
CA VAL A 110 -6.49 19.80 12.86
C VAL A 110 -5.76 18.48 13.00
N VAL A 111 -4.89 18.35 14.01
CA VAL A 111 -4.18 17.10 14.30
C VAL A 111 -5.19 15.99 14.62
N SER A 112 -6.17 16.27 15.48
CA SER A 112 -7.23 15.33 15.81
C SER A 112 -8.03 14.90 14.58
N LYS A 113 -8.33 15.84 13.67
CA LYS A 113 -9.04 15.55 12.42
C LYS A 113 -8.26 14.60 11.52
N LEU A 114 -6.98 14.90 11.26
CA LEU A 114 -6.09 14.05 10.45
C LEU A 114 -5.88 12.66 11.08
N LEU A 115 -5.73 12.61 12.41
CA LEU A 115 -5.54 11.38 13.17
C LEU A 115 -6.78 10.50 13.25
N ASN A 116 -7.94 10.97 12.77
CA ASN A 116 -9.22 10.28 12.87
C ASN A 116 -10.07 10.40 11.59
N SER A 117 -9.45 10.67 10.43
CA SER A 117 -10.16 10.97 9.17
C SER A 117 -11.22 9.93 8.77
N ILE A 118 -10.96 8.64 8.99
CA ILE A 118 -11.89 7.53 8.71
C ILE A 118 -13.28 7.68 9.35
N ASP A 119 -13.39 8.47 10.42
CA ASP A 119 -14.65 8.67 11.12
C ASP A 119 -15.47 9.84 10.56
N TYR A 120 -14.89 10.70 9.71
CA TYR A 120 -15.51 11.93 9.23
C TYR A 120 -16.02 11.87 7.79
N PHE A 121 -15.92 10.72 7.12
CA PHE A 121 -16.54 10.50 5.83
C PHE A 121 -17.01 9.06 5.69
N HIS A 122 -18.01 8.85 4.84
CA HIS A 122 -18.60 7.54 4.55
C HIS A 122 -18.03 6.91 3.29
N SER A 123 -17.74 7.75 2.30
CA SER A 123 -17.13 7.36 1.03
C SER A 123 -16.32 8.51 0.47
N ALA A 124 -15.38 8.19 -0.43
CA ALA A 124 -14.65 9.18 -1.19
C ALA A 124 -14.25 8.61 -2.54
N ALA A 125 -14.23 9.44 -3.57
CA ALA A 125 -13.67 9.12 -4.88
C ALA A 125 -12.69 10.22 -5.28
N GLY A 126 -11.54 9.85 -5.84
CA GLY A 126 -10.54 10.83 -6.15
C GLY A 126 -9.53 10.38 -7.19
N LYS A 127 -8.73 11.36 -7.62
CA LYS A 127 -7.60 11.18 -8.51
C LYS A 127 -6.50 12.16 -8.12
N PHE A 128 -5.27 11.69 -8.05
CA PHE A 128 -4.10 12.54 -7.80
C PHE A 128 -2.85 11.97 -8.44
N GLU A 129 -1.85 12.83 -8.59
CA GLU A 129 -0.49 12.44 -8.90
C GLU A 129 0.35 12.49 -7.61
N GLU A 130 1.12 11.45 -7.34
CA GLU A 130 2.15 11.47 -6.31
C GLU A 130 3.53 11.40 -6.92
N HIS A 131 4.45 12.17 -6.34
CA HIS A 131 5.85 12.16 -6.72
C HIS A 131 6.73 12.07 -5.49
N LYS A 132 7.84 11.35 -5.62
CA LYS A 132 8.84 11.24 -4.57
C LYS A 132 10.24 11.13 -5.15
N ILE A 133 11.16 11.87 -4.54
CA ILE A 133 12.60 11.72 -4.69
C ILE A 133 13.12 10.92 -3.49
N SER A 134 13.86 9.84 -3.77
CA SER A 134 14.54 9.02 -2.78
C SER A 134 15.92 9.57 -2.45
N GLN A 135 16.52 9.11 -1.35
CA GLN A 135 17.86 9.54 -0.93
C GLN A 135 18.97 9.25 -1.94
N ASP A 136 18.79 8.24 -2.79
CA ASP A 136 19.73 7.90 -3.87
C ASP A 136 19.50 8.75 -5.14
N GLY A 137 18.62 9.75 -5.08
CA GLY A 137 18.25 10.62 -6.19
C GLY A 137 17.26 10.00 -7.17
N SER A 138 16.85 8.74 -6.94
CA SER A 138 15.82 8.12 -7.78
C SER A 138 14.46 8.78 -7.57
N THR A 139 13.67 8.84 -8.63
CA THR A 139 12.39 9.52 -8.67
C THR A 139 11.30 8.55 -9.11
N ARG A 140 10.12 8.73 -8.51
CA ARG A 140 8.93 7.96 -8.84
C ARG A 140 7.72 8.87 -8.87
N THR A 141 7.00 8.85 -9.98
CA THR A 141 5.74 9.54 -10.19
C THR A 141 4.65 8.51 -10.49
N LEU A 142 3.59 8.51 -9.69
CA LEU A 142 2.45 7.60 -9.83
C LEU A 142 1.16 8.41 -10.01
N GLY A 143 0.34 8.01 -10.97
CA GLY A 143 -1.04 8.45 -11.08
C GLY A 143 -1.94 7.49 -10.32
N VAL A 144 -2.76 8.02 -9.40
CA VAL A 144 -3.64 7.23 -8.54
C VAL A 144 -5.08 7.65 -8.79
N THR A 145 -5.96 6.67 -8.99
CA THR A 145 -7.43 6.86 -9.04
C THR A 145 -8.08 5.89 -8.08
N TYR A 146 -9.01 6.35 -7.25
CA TYR A 146 -9.62 5.51 -6.22
C TYR A 146 -11.09 5.82 -5.99
N LYS A 147 -11.78 4.85 -5.41
CA LYS A 147 -13.08 5.01 -4.75
C LYS A 147 -13.14 4.11 -3.54
N VAL A 148 -13.58 4.65 -2.41
CA VAL A 148 -13.64 3.96 -1.12
C VAL A 148 -15.00 4.15 -0.46
N SER A 149 -15.41 3.14 0.28
CA SER A 149 -16.49 3.18 1.25
C SER A 149 -16.00 2.66 2.60
N THR A 150 -16.19 3.45 3.65
CA THR A 150 -15.75 3.15 5.03
C THR A 150 -16.91 2.78 5.95
N LYS A 151 -18.16 2.98 5.53
CA LYS A 151 -19.38 2.71 6.32
C LYS A 151 -20.40 1.90 5.51
N LYS A 152 -21.19 1.07 6.20
CA LYS A 152 -22.18 0.13 5.63
C LYS A 152 -21.56 -0.90 4.67
N GLU A 153 -21.42 -0.54 3.40
CA GLU A 153 -20.84 -1.38 2.35
C GLU A 153 -19.34 -1.11 2.25
N VAL A 154 -18.57 -1.65 3.19
CA VAL A 154 -17.13 -1.43 3.25
C VAL A 154 -16.44 -2.14 2.08
N GLY A 155 -15.70 -1.35 1.31
CA GLY A 155 -14.98 -1.80 0.13
C GLY A 155 -14.34 -0.63 -0.60
N GLY A 156 -13.60 -0.94 -1.65
CA GLY A 156 -12.94 0.07 -2.44
C GLY A 156 -12.19 -0.51 -3.62
N TYR A 157 -11.84 0.37 -4.55
CA TYR A 157 -10.84 0.10 -5.56
C TYR A 157 -9.83 1.23 -5.63
N GLU A 158 -8.65 0.88 -6.12
CA GLU A 158 -7.59 1.80 -6.45
C GLU A 158 -6.89 1.32 -7.72
N LYS A 159 -6.57 2.25 -8.59
CA LYS A 159 -5.74 2.06 -9.78
C LYS A 159 -4.52 2.94 -9.67
N ILE A 160 -3.35 2.33 -9.79
CA ILE A 160 -2.04 2.98 -9.74
C ILE A 160 -1.36 2.80 -11.09
N ILE A 161 -0.90 3.88 -11.69
CA ILE A 161 -0.16 3.89 -12.95
C ILE A 161 1.21 4.51 -12.71
N ALA A 162 2.28 3.79 -13.04
CA ALA A 162 3.62 4.37 -13.03
C ALA A 162 3.82 5.32 -14.21
N LEU A 163 3.80 6.63 -13.97
CA LEU A 163 3.93 7.65 -15.01
C LEU A 163 5.40 7.88 -15.38
N ASP A 164 6.25 7.92 -14.35
CA ASP A 164 7.70 7.95 -14.51
C ASP A 164 8.34 7.24 -13.33
N ASP A 165 9.12 6.19 -13.60
CA ASP A 165 9.78 5.41 -12.57
C ASP A 165 11.20 5.08 -13.05
N ASN A 166 12.15 5.91 -12.65
CA ASN A 166 13.55 5.69 -12.97
C ASN A 166 14.21 4.65 -12.03
N THR A 167 13.50 4.18 -10.99
CA THR A 167 13.99 3.12 -10.09
C THR A 167 13.90 1.75 -10.76
N THR A 168 12.81 1.49 -11.47
CA THR A 168 12.57 0.21 -12.16
C THR A 168 12.80 0.30 -13.67
N GLY A 169 12.81 1.53 -14.23
CA GLY A 169 12.83 1.76 -15.68
C GLY A 169 11.53 1.36 -16.38
N ILE A 170 10.49 0.98 -15.61
CA ILE A 170 9.20 0.53 -16.14
C ILE A 170 8.27 1.75 -16.22
N LYS A 171 7.80 2.06 -17.43
CA LYS A 171 6.82 3.12 -17.67
C LYS A 171 5.46 2.51 -17.97
N ASN A 172 4.40 3.16 -17.50
CA ASN A 172 3.00 2.79 -17.69
C ASN A 172 2.62 1.41 -17.12
N ASP A 173 3.35 0.90 -16.13
CA ASP A 173 2.87 -0.26 -15.37
C ASP A 173 1.60 0.12 -14.62
N THR A 174 0.62 -0.77 -14.66
CA THR A 174 -0.70 -0.56 -14.06
C THR A 174 -0.97 -1.64 -13.05
N GLN A 175 -1.30 -1.22 -11.83
CA GLN A 175 -1.74 -2.08 -10.76
C GLN A 175 -3.13 -1.64 -10.31
N GLU A 176 -4.02 -2.60 -10.08
CA GLU A 176 -5.36 -2.33 -9.59
C GLU A 176 -5.61 -3.16 -8.34
N TYR A 177 -5.95 -2.48 -7.25
CA TYR A 177 -6.31 -3.08 -5.98
C TYR A 177 -7.82 -2.96 -5.79
N PHE A 178 -8.45 -4.05 -5.37
CA PHE A 178 -9.87 -4.09 -5.04
C PHE A 178 -10.03 -4.78 -3.69
N TYR A 179 -11.02 -4.37 -2.91
CA TYR A 179 -11.39 -5.12 -1.72
C TYR A 179 -12.85 -4.87 -1.34
N ASN A 180 -13.39 -5.84 -0.61
CA ASN A 180 -14.65 -5.70 0.11
C ASN A 180 -14.52 -6.35 1.49
N ASN A 181 -15.64 -6.58 2.18
CA ASN A 181 -15.65 -7.20 3.50
C ASN A 181 -15.14 -8.64 3.56
N ARG A 182 -15.02 -9.34 2.42
CA ARG A 182 -14.67 -10.78 2.36
C ARG A 182 -13.32 -11.03 1.73
N LYS A 183 -12.98 -10.31 0.66
CA LYS A 183 -11.79 -10.57 -0.15
C LYS A 183 -11.12 -9.27 -0.55
N SER A 184 -9.82 -9.37 -0.81
CA SER A 184 -9.04 -8.38 -1.55
C SER A 184 -8.39 -9.04 -2.77
N TRP A 185 -8.22 -8.24 -3.81
CA TRP A 185 -7.62 -8.62 -5.07
C TRP A 185 -6.55 -7.61 -5.44
N LEU A 186 -5.48 -8.11 -6.04
CA LEU A 186 -4.47 -7.28 -6.68
C LEU A 186 -4.28 -7.78 -8.11
N LYS A 187 -4.60 -6.93 -9.09
CA LYS A 187 -4.33 -7.15 -10.51
C LYS A 187 -3.07 -6.40 -10.90
N TYR A 188 -2.16 -7.08 -11.58
CA TYR A 188 -0.91 -6.49 -12.05
C TYR A 188 -0.37 -7.22 -13.26
N THR A 189 0.61 -6.60 -13.94
CA THR A 189 1.34 -7.24 -15.03
C THR A 189 2.62 -7.86 -14.49
N ALA A 190 2.75 -9.18 -14.59
CA ALA A 190 3.97 -9.89 -14.22
C ALA A 190 5.05 -9.73 -15.30
N LEU A 191 6.24 -10.26 -15.02
CA LEU A 191 7.33 -10.37 -15.99
C LEU A 191 6.81 -11.02 -17.30
N TYR A 192 7.32 -10.54 -18.44
CA TYR A 192 6.89 -10.95 -19.79
C TYR A 192 5.47 -10.52 -20.21
N GLY A 193 4.86 -9.58 -19.51
CA GLY A 193 3.58 -8.98 -19.92
C GLY A 193 2.34 -9.81 -19.56
N GLN A 194 2.50 -10.84 -18.72
CA GLN A 194 1.36 -11.68 -18.31
C GLN A 194 0.47 -10.93 -17.32
N LYS A 195 -0.83 -10.84 -17.62
CA LYS A 195 -1.84 -10.31 -16.69
C LYS A 195 -2.14 -11.34 -15.60
N VAL A 196 -1.87 -10.98 -14.36
CA VAL A 196 -2.04 -11.87 -13.20
C VAL A 196 -2.84 -11.19 -12.10
N TYR A 197 -3.51 -12.00 -11.28
CA TYR A 197 -4.17 -11.51 -10.09
C TYR A 197 -3.87 -12.38 -8.88
N THR A 198 -3.80 -11.77 -7.71
CA THR A 198 -3.86 -12.50 -6.43
C THR A 198 -5.20 -12.21 -5.76
N VAL A 199 -5.65 -13.16 -4.95
CA VAL A 199 -6.81 -13.00 -4.08
C VAL A 199 -6.44 -13.41 -2.66
N SER A 200 -6.97 -12.72 -1.67
CA SER A 200 -6.77 -13.03 -0.26
C SER A 200 -8.04 -12.74 0.53
N GLU A 201 -8.30 -13.52 1.57
CA GLU A 201 -9.39 -13.21 2.49
C GLU A 201 -9.08 -11.92 3.27
N THR A 202 -10.08 -11.06 3.39
CA THR A 202 -9.99 -9.87 4.24
C THR A 202 -10.64 -10.16 5.58
N LYS A 203 -9.90 -9.92 6.66
CA LYS A 203 -10.48 -9.88 8.00
C LYS A 203 -10.73 -8.43 8.35
N GLN A 204 -11.99 -8.08 8.55
CA GLN A 204 -12.34 -6.76 9.07
C GLN A 204 -11.67 -6.59 10.43
N LYS A 205 -10.86 -5.54 10.56
CA LYS A 205 -10.27 -5.18 11.85
C LYS A 205 -11.36 -4.61 12.74
N SER A 206 -11.36 -4.99 14.01
CA SER A 206 -12.25 -4.38 15.00
C SER A 206 -12.04 -2.87 15.03
N LYS A 207 -13.15 -2.13 15.13
CA LYS A 207 -13.13 -0.68 15.36
C LYS A 207 -12.34 -0.39 16.64
N ARG A 208 -11.32 0.46 16.56
CA ARG A 208 -10.57 0.97 17.71
C ARG A 208 -11.20 2.28 18.18
N ASP A 209 -10.70 2.79 19.29
CA ASP A 209 -11.08 4.11 19.78
C ASP A 209 -10.41 5.22 18.96
N VAL A 210 -10.97 6.43 19.10
CA VAL A 210 -10.40 7.67 18.56
C VAL A 210 -9.01 7.89 19.16
N VAL A 211 -8.06 8.32 18.33
CA VAL A 211 -6.67 8.58 18.73
C VAL A 211 -6.51 10.07 19.03
N THR A 212 -5.98 10.40 20.22
CA THR A 212 -5.68 11.79 20.58
C THR A 212 -4.28 12.21 20.10
N PRO A 213 -4.01 13.52 19.93
CA PRO A 213 -2.67 14.02 19.64
C PRO A 213 -1.61 13.51 20.63
N GLU A 214 -1.91 13.52 21.93
CA GLU A 214 -0.98 13.07 22.99
C GLU A 214 -0.64 11.59 22.83
N GLN A 215 -1.63 10.76 22.52
CA GLN A 215 -1.42 9.33 22.28
C GLN A 215 -0.53 9.11 21.05
N ALA A 216 -0.82 9.77 19.93
CA ALA A 216 -0.01 9.67 18.72
C ALA A 216 1.43 10.16 18.94
N PHE A 217 1.60 11.27 19.66
CA PHE A 217 2.88 11.92 19.91
C PHE A 217 3.70 11.25 21.04
N SER A 218 3.11 10.30 21.77
CA SER A 218 3.82 9.45 22.74
C SER A 218 4.53 8.25 22.08
N ILE A 219 4.23 7.95 20.81
CA ILE A 219 4.81 6.79 20.12
C ILE A 219 6.29 7.03 19.87
N ASP A 220 7.14 6.11 20.34
CA ASP A 220 8.57 6.12 20.07
C ASP A 220 8.87 5.96 18.57
N LEU A 221 9.71 6.85 18.04
CA LEU A 221 10.13 6.90 16.64
C LEU A 221 11.34 5.99 16.36
N LYS A 222 12.01 5.44 17.40
CA LYS A 222 13.35 4.85 17.26
C LYS A 222 13.43 3.50 16.53
N TYR A 223 12.31 2.78 16.30
CA TYR A 223 12.29 1.46 15.63
C TYR A 223 10.89 1.06 15.11
N PRO A 224 10.80 0.38 13.94
CA PRO A 224 10.70 0.93 12.56
C PRO A 224 9.36 1.73 12.36
N PRO A 225 8.83 2.08 11.15
CA PRO A 225 7.82 3.15 11.05
C PRO A 225 6.61 2.86 11.93
N ILE A 226 5.97 3.94 12.43
CA ILE A 226 4.88 3.90 13.42
C ILE A 226 4.01 2.66 13.18
N SER A 227 4.10 1.71 14.10
CA SER A 227 3.51 0.40 13.87
C SER A 227 2.01 0.54 13.59
N TYR A 228 1.55 0.03 12.44
CA TYR A 228 0.15 0.10 11.97
C TYR A 228 -0.88 -0.45 12.99
N ASN A 229 -0.43 -1.18 14.00
CA ASN A 229 -1.26 -1.69 15.09
C ASN A 229 -1.45 -0.71 16.27
N LYS A 230 -0.66 0.35 16.37
CA LYS A 230 -0.72 1.36 17.44
C LYS A 230 -1.63 2.55 17.11
N LEU A 231 -2.00 2.73 15.85
CA LEU A 231 -2.83 3.84 15.37
C LEU A 231 -4.28 3.40 15.08
N ARG A 232 -5.08 4.33 14.52
CA ARG A 232 -6.46 4.11 14.07
C ARG A 232 -6.56 2.92 13.11
N GLU A 233 -7.65 2.15 13.15
CA GLU A 233 -7.93 1.17 12.10
C GLU A 233 -8.17 1.87 10.78
N ARG A 234 -7.72 1.23 9.70
CA ARG A 234 -8.07 1.61 8.34
C ARG A 234 -8.20 0.39 7.45
N PRO A 235 -9.00 0.47 6.36
CA PRO A 235 -9.02 -0.56 5.34
C PRO A 235 -7.60 -0.77 4.79
N SER A 236 -7.34 -1.98 4.30
CA SER A 236 -6.10 -2.22 3.54
C SER A 236 -6.22 -1.44 2.23
N PHE A 237 -5.29 -0.54 1.94
CA PHE A 237 -5.24 0.26 0.71
C PHE A 237 -3.78 0.44 0.27
N GLY A 238 -3.58 0.76 -1.00
CA GLY A 238 -2.30 1.18 -1.55
C GLY A 238 -2.06 2.68 -1.31
N SER A 239 -1.67 3.40 -2.36
CA SER A 239 -1.19 4.79 -2.31
C SER A 239 -2.24 5.81 -1.83
N SER A 240 -3.52 5.60 -2.11
CA SER A 240 -4.63 6.51 -1.73
C SER A 240 -4.75 6.69 -0.23
N SER A 241 -4.26 5.73 0.56
CA SER A 241 -4.18 5.84 2.02
C SER A 241 -3.36 7.04 2.49
N MET A 242 -2.38 7.50 1.70
CA MET A 242 -1.55 8.67 2.02
C MET A 242 -2.34 9.98 2.02
N SER A 243 -3.47 10.03 1.32
CA SER A 243 -4.41 11.16 1.29
C SER A 243 -5.58 10.93 2.26
N LEU A 244 -6.26 9.79 2.12
CA LEU A 244 -7.48 9.49 2.87
C LEU A 244 -7.24 9.28 4.38
N PHE A 245 -6.06 8.76 4.73
CA PHE A 245 -5.74 8.22 6.04
C PHE A 245 -4.35 8.70 6.49
N ALA A 246 -4.16 10.01 6.53
CA ALA A 246 -2.88 10.68 6.76
C ALA A 246 -2.34 10.57 8.21
N TYR A 247 -2.64 9.46 8.91
CA TYR A 247 -2.27 9.21 10.30
C TYR A 247 -0.76 9.31 10.54
N GLU A 248 0.04 8.65 9.68
CA GLU A 248 1.50 8.67 9.82
C GLU A 248 2.06 10.07 9.61
N LYS A 249 1.57 10.81 8.61
CA LYS A 249 2.00 12.19 8.39
C LYS A 249 1.64 13.09 9.57
N ALA A 250 0.43 12.99 10.12
CA ALA A 250 0.04 13.77 11.29
C ALA A 250 0.89 13.42 12.53
N ALA A 251 1.07 12.12 12.81
CA ALA A 251 1.81 11.65 13.97
C ALA A 251 3.32 11.94 13.93
N SER A 252 3.89 12.12 12.73
CA SER A 252 5.30 12.44 12.52
C SER A 252 5.53 13.93 12.28
N TYR A 253 4.90 14.53 11.26
CA TYR A 253 5.20 15.89 10.81
C TYR A 253 4.64 16.96 11.74
N LEU A 254 3.50 16.70 12.39
CA LEU A 254 2.82 17.69 13.23
C LEU A 254 3.11 17.53 14.73
N ARG A 255 3.99 16.58 15.09
CA ARG A 255 4.30 16.21 16.47
C ARG A 255 4.79 17.37 17.33
N ASN A 256 5.64 18.21 16.75
CA ASN A 256 6.16 19.39 17.42
C ASN A 256 5.31 20.60 17.02
N MET A 257 4.37 20.98 17.89
CA MET A 257 3.41 22.05 17.63
C MET A 257 4.08 23.42 17.40
N GLU A 258 5.32 23.61 17.87
CA GLU A 258 6.08 24.86 17.66
C GLU A 258 6.75 24.95 16.29
N HIS A 259 6.87 23.82 15.56
CA HIS A 259 7.59 23.78 14.28
C HIS A 259 6.71 24.06 13.06
N TRP A 260 5.41 24.24 13.25
CA TRP A 260 4.47 24.48 12.17
C TRP A 260 3.40 25.48 12.59
N GLU A 261 2.71 26.06 11.61
CA GLU A 261 1.63 26.99 11.83
C GLU A 261 0.47 26.75 10.84
N ILE A 262 -0.70 27.28 11.19
CA ILE A 262 -1.81 27.39 10.27
C ILE A 262 -1.56 28.63 9.43
N GLU A 263 -1.13 28.45 8.19
CA GLU A 263 -0.85 29.54 7.24
C GLU A 263 -2.17 30.20 6.80
N LYS A 264 -3.21 29.38 6.56
CA LYS A 264 -4.54 29.85 6.19
C LYS A 264 -5.64 28.97 6.79
N GLN A 265 -6.63 29.60 7.40
CA GLN A 265 -7.80 28.92 7.97
C GLN A 265 -8.77 28.39 6.91
N ASN A 266 -8.86 29.04 5.75
CA ASN A 266 -9.79 28.70 4.68
C ASN A 266 -9.13 28.92 3.31
N GLU A 267 -8.97 27.84 2.55
CA GLU A 267 -8.52 27.85 1.16
C GLU A 267 -9.37 26.87 0.35
N ALA A 268 -10.07 27.38 -0.65
CA ALA A 268 -10.88 26.54 -1.53
C ALA A 268 -9.98 25.70 -2.45
N LEU A 269 -10.11 24.38 -2.39
CA LEU A 269 -9.38 23.46 -3.24
C LEU A 269 -10.30 22.33 -3.72
N LEU A 270 -10.48 22.21 -5.04
CA LEU A 270 -11.38 21.24 -5.67
C LEU A 270 -12.84 21.27 -5.16
N GLY A 271 -13.30 22.45 -4.73
CA GLY A 271 -14.65 22.63 -4.19
C GLY A 271 -14.80 22.36 -2.69
N HIS A 272 -13.71 21.97 -2.01
CA HIS A 272 -13.67 21.73 -0.57
C HIS A 272 -13.00 22.92 0.14
N ASN A 273 -13.42 23.21 1.37
CA ASN A 273 -12.79 24.21 2.22
C ASN A 273 -11.65 23.58 3.02
N THR A 274 -10.42 23.89 2.59
CA THR A 274 -9.22 23.33 3.21
C THR A 274 -8.55 24.31 4.17
N ILE A 275 -7.86 23.76 5.16
CA ILE A 275 -6.91 24.49 6.00
C ILE A 275 -5.49 24.22 5.50
N VAL A 276 -4.67 25.27 5.46
CA VAL A 276 -3.27 25.19 4.99
C VAL A 276 -2.33 25.23 6.17
N LEU A 277 -1.50 24.21 6.29
CA LEU A 277 -0.46 24.08 7.32
C LEU A 277 0.91 24.16 6.65
N ALA A 278 1.85 24.86 7.27
CA ALA A 278 3.24 24.89 6.83
C ALA A 278 4.17 24.76 8.03
N GLY A 279 5.29 24.07 7.86
CA GLY A 279 6.22 23.85 8.96
C GLY A 279 7.55 23.24 8.57
N LYS A 280 8.43 23.14 9.58
CA LYS A 280 9.75 22.51 9.49
C LYS A 280 9.72 21.14 10.13
N MET A 281 10.56 20.24 9.63
CA MET A 281 10.68 18.91 10.19
C MET A 281 11.47 18.91 11.51
N ASP A 282 10.99 18.15 12.49
CA ASP A 282 11.76 17.87 13.71
C ASP A 282 12.95 16.95 13.39
N GLU A 283 14.13 17.27 13.91
CA GLU A 283 15.35 16.49 13.68
C GLU A 283 15.21 15.03 14.16
N THR A 284 14.44 14.79 15.21
CA THR A 284 14.15 13.43 15.69
C THR A 284 13.39 12.64 14.63
N VAL A 285 12.42 13.27 13.97
CA VAL A 285 11.63 12.66 12.89
C VAL A 285 12.49 12.42 11.68
N THR A 286 13.25 13.42 11.21
CA THR A 286 14.08 13.28 10.00
C THR A 286 15.15 12.21 10.14
N ASN A 287 15.73 12.06 11.33
CA ASN A 287 16.68 10.98 11.62
C ASN A 287 16.00 9.62 11.67
N SER A 288 14.83 9.51 12.32
CA SER A 288 14.12 8.22 12.48
C SER A 288 13.55 7.66 11.17
N GLU A 289 13.03 8.53 10.31
CA GLU A 289 12.37 8.15 9.06
C GLU A 289 13.32 8.18 7.85
N ASN A 290 14.61 8.44 8.07
CA ASN A 290 15.61 8.64 7.02
C ASN A 290 15.17 9.71 6.00
N LEU A 291 14.67 10.84 6.50
CA LEU A 291 14.29 12.01 5.69
C LEU A 291 15.36 13.09 5.67
N LYS A 292 16.46 12.90 6.40
CA LYS A 292 17.57 13.85 6.45
C LYS A 292 18.13 14.14 5.06
N GLY A 293 18.21 15.42 4.71
CA GLY A 293 18.67 15.90 3.41
C GLY A 293 17.63 15.82 2.28
N THR A 294 16.49 15.14 2.49
CA THR A 294 15.40 15.06 1.50
C THR A 294 14.14 15.81 1.94
N THR A 295 13.95 16.08 3.24
CA THR A 295 12.77 16.79 3.73
C THR A 295 13.13 17.64 4.94
N GLU A 296 13.15 18.95 4.73
CA GLU A 296 13.40 19.99 5.72
C GLU A 296 12.12 20.74 6.10
N ALA A 297 11.23 20.96 5.12
CA ALA A 297 9.95 21.64 5.33
C ALA A 297 8.81 20.91 4.61
N PHE A 298 7.58 21.22 5.02
CA PHE A 298 6.37 20.67 4.45
C PHE A 298 5.26 21.71 4.37
N ARG A 299 4.31 21.47 3.46
CA ARG A 299 3.03 22.20 3.41
C ARG A 299 1.90 21.24 3.08
N PHE A 300 0.81 21.32 3.85
CA PHE A 300 -0.36 20.43 3.77
C PHE A 300 -1.64 21.22 3.58
N TRP A 301 -2.55 20.71 2.76
CA TRP A 301 -3.92 21.18 2.61
C TRP A 301 -4.85 20.08 3.09
N VAL A 302 -5.56 20.36 4.17
CA VAL A 302 -6.41 19.38 4.85
C VAL A 302 -7.85 19.82 4.70
N ASP A 303 -8.70 18.93 4.22
CA ASP A 303 -10.13 19.18 4.20
C ASP A 303 -10.67 19.29 5.64
N LYS A 304 -11.33 20.40 5.96
CA LYS A 304 -11.74 20.71 7.34
C LYS A 304 -12.86 19.80 7.83
N ASP A 305 -13.65 19.29 6.90
CA ASP A 305 -14.82 18.49 7.15
C ASP A 305 -14.51 17.02 7.39
N THR A 306 -13.53 16.48 6.67
CA THR A 306 -13.18 15.06 6.67
C THR A 306 -11.81 14.74 7.26
N GLY A 307 -10.90 15.72 7.31
CA GLY A 307 -9.49 15.46 7.65
C GLY A 307 -8.72 14.74 6.55
N ILE A 308 -9.25 14.65 5.33
CA ILE A 308 -8.50 14.12 4.17
C ILE A 308 -7.36 15.10 3.85
N LEU A 309 -6.15 14.57 3.68
CA LEU A 309 -5.01 15.33 3.20
C LEU A 309 -5.11 15.46 1.68
N VAL A 310 -5.75 16.55 1.23
CA VAL A 310 -6.10 16.79 -0.19
C VAL A 310 -4.85 17.04 -1.02
N LYS A 311 -3.92 17.84 -0.49
CA LYS A 311 -2.64 18.16 -1.14
C LYS A 311 -1.51 18.11 -0.11
N SER A 312 -0.35 17.64 -0.51
CA SER A 312 0.85 17.71 0.32
C SER A 312 2.11 17.97 -0.50
N GLU A 313 3.03 18.71 0.07
CA GLU A 313 4.33 19.05 -0.52
C GLU A 313 5.42 18.98 0.55
N THR A 314 6.61 18.53 0.16
CA THR A 314 7.80 18.56 1.01
C THR A 314 8.97 19.17 0.26
N TYR A 315 9.85 19.82 1.01
CA TYR A 315 10.94 20.62 0.47
C TYR A 315 12.26 20.26 1.13
N ASP A 316 13.36 20.32 0.39
CA ASP A 316 14.71 20.15 0.94
C ASP A 316 15.23 21.44 1.62
N GLN A 317 16.50 21.44 2.00
CA GLN A 317 17.15 22.57 2.67
C GLN A 317 17.33 23.81 1.77
N ASN A 318 17.28 23.63 0.45
CA ASN A 318 17.35 24.71 -0.52
C ASN A 318 15.96 25.28 -0.85
N GLY A 319 14.89 24.65 -0.34
CA GLY A 319 13.51 24.98 -0.67
C GLY A 319 13.03 24.32 -1.96
N GLU A 320 13.75 23.34 -2.49
CA GLU A 320 13.37 22.59 -3.69
C GLU A 320 12.36 21.49 -3.34
N LEU A 321 11.36 21.29 -4.21
CA LEU A 321 10.30 20.31 -4.01
C LEU A 321 10.85 18.88 -4.14
N THR A 322 10.65 18.05 -3.10
CA THR A 322 11.18 16.68 -3.05
C THR A 322 10.13 15.58 -3.07
N SER A 323 8.90 15.90 -2.66
CA SER A 323 7.76 15.01 -2.81
C SER A 323 6.47 15.80 -2.81
N TYR A 324 5.47 15.28 -3.51
CA TYR A 324 4.13 15.83 -3.46
C TYR A 324 3.04 14.78 -3.64
N VAL A 325 1.84 15.17 -3.22
CA VAL A 325 0.56 14.63 -3.65
C VAL A 325 -0.22 15.82 -4.21
N HIS A 326 -0.45 15.85 -5.51
CA HIS A 326 -1.15 16.92 -6.21
C HIS A 326 -2.50 16.39 -6.69
N PRO A 327 -3.61 16.95 -6.19
CA PRO A 327 -4.92 16.41 -6.47
C PRO A 327 -5.44 16.89 -7.83
N GLU A 328 -6.10 16.00 -8.56
CA GLU A 328 -6.85 16.33 -9.77
C GLU A 328 -8.36 16.35 -9.50
N ARG A 329 -8.82 15.45 -8.61
CA ARG A 329 -10.25 15.30 -8.27
C ARG A 329 -10.40 14.75 -6.86
N LEU A 330 -11.36 15.28 -6.12
CA LEU A 330 -11.82 14.73 -4.84
C LEU A 330 -13.32 14.96 -4.72
N GLU A 331 -14.05 13.90 -4.44
CA GLU A 331 -15.46 13.92 -4.09
C GLU A 331 -15.66 13.11 -2.81
N VAL A 332 -16.42 13.64 -1.87
CA VAL A 332 -16.67 13.05 -0.56
C VAL A 332 -18.15 12.68 -0.45
N ASN A 333 -18.44 11.60 0.27
CA ASN A 333 -19.80 11.14 0.55
C ASN A 333 -20.61 10.85 -0.75
N VAL A 334 -19.92 10.38 -1.78
CA VAL A 334 -20.50 9.95 -3.06
C VAL A 334 -21.24 8.62 -2.95
N SER A 335 -22.16 8.38 -3.89
CA SER A 335 -22.92 7.13 -3.95
C SER A 335 -22.03 5.94 -4.31
N ILE A 336 -22.27 4.80 -3.66
CA ILE A 336 -21.49 3.58 -3.79
C ILE A 336 -22.35 2.44 -4.30
N ASP A 337 -21.93 1.85 -5.42
CA ASP A 337 -22.37 0.52 -5.86
C ASP A 337 -21.32 -0.52 -5.44
N PRO A 338 -21.65 -1.45 -4.53
CA PRO A 338 -20.73 -2.50 -4.07
C PRO A 338 -20.17 -3.39 -5.18
N GLN A 339 -20.84 -3.48 -6.34
CA GLN A 339 -20.34 -4.25 -7.49
C GLN A 339 -19.08 -3.63 -8.09
N GLU A 340 -18.88 -2.30 -7.93
CA GLU A 340 -17.64 -1.63 -8.35
C GLU A 340 -16.40 -2.12 -7.58
N PHE A 341 -16.59 -2.78 -6.44
CA PHE A 341 -15.52 -3.33 -5.61
C PHE A 341 -15.20 -4.79 -5.90
N ILE A 342 -15.82 -5.37 -6.92
CA ILE A 342 -15.53 -6.71 -7.42
C ILE A 342 -14.82 -6.56 -8.77
N PRO A 343 -13.55 -6.98 -8.90
CA PRO A 343 -12.84 -6.82 -10.15
C PRO A 343 -13.36 -7.73 -11.24
N ASP A 344 -13.35 -7.23 -12.47
CA ASP A 344 -13.32 -8.08 -13.66
C ASP A 344 -11.95 -8.77 -13.78
N LEU A 345 -11.98 -10.10 -13.89
CA LEU A 345 -10.83 -10.99 -13.96
C LEU A 345 -10.66 -11.61 -15.34
N GLU A 346 -11.44 -11.22 -16.35
CA GLU A 346 -11.30 -11.71 -17.72
C GLU A 346 -9.88 -11.47 -18.24
N GLY A 347 -9.23 -12.53 -18.74
CA GLY A 347 -7.86 -12.49 -19.24
C GLY A 347 -6.76 -12.44 -18.16
N TYR A 348 -7.11 -12.48 -16.88
CA TYR A 348 -6.15 -12.59 -15.78
C TYR A 348 -5.97 -14.04 -15.32
N GLN A 349 -4.77 -14.37 -14.83
CA GLN A 349 -4.45 -15.72 -14.35
C GLN A 349 -3.90 -15.69 -12.91
N LEU A 350 -4.24 -16.72 -12.12
CA LEU A 350 -3.58 -16.93 -10.82
C LEU A 350 -2.08 -17.26 -11.03
N PRO A 351 -1.18 -16.73 -10.18
CA PRO A 351 0.23 -17.12 -10.18
C PRO A 351 0.37 -18.63 -10.04
N SER A 352 1.33 -19.21 -10.76
CA SER A 352 1.60 -20.66 -10.77
C SER A 352 1.80 -21.30 -9.38
N LYS A 353 2.15 -20.51 -8.36
CA LYS A 353 2.28 -20.96 -6.97
C LYS A 353 0.96 -21.05 -6.19
N GLN A 354 -0.09 -20.33 -6.58
CA GLN A 354 -1.41 -20.35 -5.92
C GLN A 354 -2.39 -21.36 -6.54
N LYS A 355 -1.99 -22.12 -7.57
CA LYS A 355 -2.82 -23.18 -8.17
C LYS A 355 -2.79 -24.52 -7.41
N LYS A 356 -2.16 -24.58 -6.23
CA LYS A 356 -1.81 -25.84 -5.53
C LYS A 356 -2.49 -26.07 -4.17
N ASP A 357 -3.45 -25.24 -3.79
CA ASP A 357 -4.23 -25.41 -2.55
C ASP A 357 -5.66 -25.85 -2.85
#